data_AF-A0A3M1IRC8-F1
#
_entry.id   AF-A0A3M1IRC8-F1
#
_cell.length_a   1.000
_cell.length_b   1.000
_cell.length_c   1.000
_cell.angle_alpha   90.00
_cell.angle_beta   90.00
_cell.angle_gamma   90.00
#
_symmetry.space_group_name_H-M   'P 1'
#
loop_
_entity.id
_entity.type
_entity.pdbx_description
1 polymer ?
#
loop_
_entity_poly.entity_id
_entity_poly.type
_entity_poly.pdbx_seq_one_letter_code
_entity_poly.pdbx_strand_id
1 'polypeptide(L)'
;MTDHQTAPTSQTANRTGTKTLIFHIGDRKTGSTSIQNVFAQKQVRLKGRRVFYPAQLSHNPLRQHFLAYDDPKDPAAHDRAVAAFEALAGRVRNARADFCLLSTETIESVDPAVFHKVLTTHFGDVADEVRIVGYVRPHAARFLSSFAERTKLGIPAVLKGSLDSYFDQVRADRRFLYLPRFR
;
A
#
# COMPACT_ATOMS: atom_id res chain seq x y z
N MET A 1 35.20 -42.11 -17.78
CA MET A 1 34.18 -42.30 -16.74
C MET A 1 34.34 -41.14 -15.78
N THR A 2 33.69 -40.02 -16.07
CA THR A 2 33.70 -38.82 -15.22
C THR A 2 32.34 -38.17 -15.40
N ASP A 3 31.57 -38.20 -14.31
CA ASP A 3 30.18 -37.82 -14.23
C ASP A 3 29.96 -36.33 -14.52
N HIS A 4 29.03 -36.05 -15.42
CA HIS A 4 28.42 -34.74 -15.57
C HIS A 4 27.47 -34.50 -14.39
N GLN A 5 27.82 -33.53 -13.55
CA GLN A 5 26.97 -33.04 -12.48
C GLN A 5 25.92 -32.07 -13.07
N THR A 6 24.69 -32.54 -13.21
CA THR A 6 23.54 -31.73 -13.64
C THR A 6 22.79 -31.13 -12.44
N ALA A 7 22.64 -29.81 -12.52
CA ALA A 7 21.61 -28.94 -11.93
C ALA A 7 21.49 -28.78 -10.39
N PRO A 8 21.06 -27.58 -9.97
CA PRO A 8 19.81 -27.51 -9.24
C PRO A 8 18.74 -26.81 -10.07
N THR A 9 17.75 -27.59 -10.48
CA THR A 9 16.53 -27.16 -11.16
C THR A 9 15.74 -26.27 -10.21
N SER A 10 15.43 -25.05 -10.66
CA SER A 10 14.50 -24.14 -10.01
C SER A 10 13.15 -24.85 -9.80
N GLN A 11 12.82 -25.14 -8.54
CA GLN A 11 11.52 -25.68 -8.17
C GLN A 11 10.45 -24.58 -8.29
N THR A 12 9.88 -24.42 -9.48
CA THR A 12 8.55 -23.84 -9.66
C THR A 12 7.55 -24.81 -9.04
N ALA A 13 7.27 -24.63 -7.76
CA ALA A 13 6.21 -25.37 -7.07
C ALA A 13 4.88 -25.15 -7.81
N ASN A 14 4.30 -26.25 -8.29
CA ASN A 14 2.99 -26.34 -8.94
C ASN A 14 1.92 -25.59 -8.11
N ARG A 15 1.57 -24.37 -8.53
CA ARG A 15 0.47 -23.59 -7.96
C ARG A 15 -0.81 -23.98 -8.69
N THR A 16 -1.67 -24.74 -8.02
CA THR A 16 -2.96 -25.22 -8.56
C THR A 16 -4.07 -24.15 -8.51
N GLY A 17 -3.74 -22.87 -8.30
CA GLY A 17 -4.73 -21.80 -8.22
C GLY A 17 -4.13 -20.42 -8.49
N THR A 18 -4.99 -19.52 -9.00
CA THR A 18 -4.61 -18.13 -9.28
C THR A 18 -4.31 -17.37 -7.98
N LYS A 19 -3.18 -16.63 -7.96
CA LYS A 19 -2.82 -15.71 -6.88
C LYS A 19 -3.17 -14.28 -7.30
N THR A 20 -3.93 -13.60 -6.45
CA THR A 20 -4.25 -12.19 -6.63
C THR A 20 -3.51 -11.34 -5.59
N LEU A 21 -2.75 -10.36 -6.04
CA LEU A 21 -2.18 -9.31 -5.21
C LEU A 21 -3.16 -8.13 -5.15
N ILE A 22 -3.54 -7.73 -3.93
CA ILE A 22 -4.49 -6.65 -3.70
C ILE A 22 -3.76 -5.50 -3.02
N PHE A 23 -3.74 -4.33 -3.67
CA PHE A 23 -3.35 -3.07 -3.06
C PHE A 23 -4.59 -2.36 -2.54
N HIS A 24 -4.67 -2.16 -1.23
CA HIS A 24 -5.62 -1.25 -0.63
C HIS A 24 -4.93 0.09 -0.37
N ILE A 25 -5.30 1.12 -1.12
CA ILE A 25 -4.54 2.38 -1.24
C ILE A 25 -5.16 3.57 -0.49
N GLY A 26 -6.13 3.32 0.39
CA GLY A 26 -6.85 4.37 1.13
C GLY A 26 -8.16 4.81 0.47
N ASP A 27 -8.65 6.03 0.70
CA ASP A 27 -7.98 7.16 1.39
C ASP A 27 -7.91 7.04 2.91
N ARG A 28 -7.15 7.90 3.61
CA ARG A 28 -7.24 7.95 5.09
C ARG A 28 -8.71 8.18 5.51
N LYS A 29 -9.04 7.83 6.75
CA LYS A 29 -10.37 8.05 7.34
C LYS A 29 -11.53 7.37 6.60
N THR A 30 -11.22 6.33 5.84
CA THR A 30 -12.20 5.44 5.18
C THR A 30 -12.34 4.08 5.89
N GLY A 31 -11.69 3.90 7.05
CA GLY A 31 -11.75 2.66 7.82
C GLY A 31 -10.56 1.72 7.62
N SER A 32 -9.48 2.19 6.99
CA SER A 32 -8.26 1.41 6.75
C SER A 32 -7.69 0.73 7.99
N THR A 33 -7.73 1.39 9.15
CA THR A 33 -7.29 0.83 10.43
C THR A 33 -8.08 -0.42 10.81
N SER A 34 -9.40 -0.43 10.62
CA SER A 34 -10.24 -1.60 10.92
C SER A 34 -9.89 -2.77 10.01
N ILE A 35 -9.70 -2.50 8.70
CA ILE A 35 -9.25 -3.52 7.75
C ILE A 35 -7.88 -4.06 8.18
N GLN A 36 -6.89 -3.19 8.35
CA GLN A 36 -5.52 -3.57 8.73
C GLN A 36 -5.49 -4.38 10.03
N ASN A 37 -6.27 -4.00 11.05
CA ASN A 37 -6.30 -4.70 12.34
C ASN A 37 -6.83 -6.14 12.21
N VAL A 38 -7.95 -6.35 11.52
CA VAL A 38 -8.55 -7.69 11.38
C VAL A 38 -7.63 -8.62 10.56
N PHE A 39 -6.94 -8.08 9.54
CA PHE A 39 -5.95 -8.84 8.77
C PHE A 39 -4.68 -9.14 9.58
N ALA A 40 -4.15 -8.15 10.30
CA ALA A 40 -2.99 -8.29 11.18
C ALA A 40 -3.22 -9.33 12.29
N GLN A 41 -4.41 -9.32 12.89
CA GLN A 41 -4.84 -10.26 13.92
C GLN A 41 -5.21 -11.64 13.34
N LYS A 42 -5.07 -11.86 12.03
CA LYS A 42 -5.43 -13.10 11.33
C LYS A 42 -6.86 -13.52 11.66
N GLN A 43 -7.81 -12.59 11.65
CA GLN A 43 -9.23 -12.87 11.89
C GLN A 43 -10.03 -13.09 10.60
N VAL A 44 -9.47 -12.71 9.44
CA VAL A 44 -10.10 -12.96 8.14
C VAL A 44 -10.06 -14.44 7.79
N ARG A 45 -11.21 -15.01 7.40
CA ARG A 45 -11.36 -16.40 6.94
C ARG A 45 -12.09 -16.42 5.61
N LEU A 46 -11.54 -17.13 4.64
CA LEU A 46 -12.19 -17.40 3.35
C LEU A 46 -12.36 -18.92 3.21
N LYS A 47 -13.57 -19.37 2.85
CA LYS A 47 -13.85 -20.80 2.69
C LYS A 47 -12.97 -21.37 1.58
N GLY A 48 -12.10 -22.33 1.92
CA GLY A 48 -11.22 -23.01 0.97
C GLY A 48 -10.11 -22.15 0.36
N ARG A 49 -9.87 -20.93 0.86
CA ARG A 49 -8.87 -19.99 0.31
C ARG A 49 -8.03 -19.39 1.43
N ARG A 50 -6.78 -19.09 1.11
CA ARG A 50 -5.78 -18.55 2.05
C ARG A 50 -5.46 -17.10 1.73
N VAL A 51 -5.32 -16.32 2.78
CA VAL A 51 -4.97 -14.90 2.73
C VAL A 51 -3.60 -14.72 3.37
N PHE A 52 -2.75 -13.92 2.71
CA PHE A 52 -1.48 -13.46 3.25
C PHE A 52 -1.53 -11.94 3.47
N TYR A 53 -1.16 -11.51 4.67
CA TYR A 53 -1.01 -10.11 5.04
C TYR A 53 0.38 -9.92 5.67
N PRO A 54 1.30 -9.19 5.01
CA PRO A 54 2.69 -9.13 5.44
C PRO A 54 2.97 -8.10 6.54
N ALA A 55 2.03 -7.22 6.87
CA ALA A 55 2.25 -6.22 7.91
C ALA A 55 1.82 -6.75 9.28
N GLN A 56 2.54 -6.32 10.32
CA GLN A 56 2.20 -6.68 11.70
C GLN A 56 1.11 -5.78 12.28
N LEU A 57 1.06 -4.49 11.91
CA LEU A 57 0.08 -3.47 12.35
C LEU A 57 -0.06 -2.35 11.30
N SER A 58 -0.89 -1.33 11.57
CA SER A 58 -1.28 -0.23 10.68
C SER A 58 -0.18 0.72 10.20
N HIS A 59 1.06 0.59 10.68
CA HIS A 59 2.17 1.45 10.26
C HIS A 59 2.99 0.76 9.19
N ASN A 60 2.78 1.16 7.93
CA ASN A 60 3.55 0.68 6.81
C ASN A 60 4.38 1.84 6.21
N PRO A 61 5.74 1.79 6.26
CA PRO A 61 6.60 2.83 5.70
C PRO A 61 6.56 2.89 4.15
N LEU A 62 5.77 2.03 3.49
CA LEU A 62 5.63 1.98 2.03
C LEU A 62 5.55 3.35 1.36
N ARG A 63 4.80 4.32 1.90
CA ARG A 63 4.74 5.68 1.32
C ARG A 63 6.11 6.32 1.17
N GLN A 64 6.99 6.20 2.17
CA GLN A 64 8.31 6.82 2.11
C GLN A 64 9.15 6.18 1.01
N HIS A 65 9.03 4.87 0.81
CA HIS A 65 9.69 4.17 -0.30
C HIS A 65 9.16 4.62 -1.66
N PHE A 66 7.84 4.81 -1.81
CA PHE A 66 7.29 5.37 -3.05
C PHE A 66 7.80 6.79 -3.34
N LEU A 67 7.85 7.66 -2.31
CA LEU A 67 8.34 9.03 -2.50
C LEU A 67 9.82 9.09 -2.84
N ALA A 68 10.62 8.19 -2.28
CA ALA A 68 12.05 8.09 -2.57
C ALA A 68 12.36 7.45 -3.93
N TYR A 69 11.39 6.76 -4.55
CA TYR A 69 11.64 5.96 -5.73
C TYR A 69 12.04 6.78 -6.96
N ASP A 70 11.45 7.96 -7.13
CA ASP A 70 11.78 8.86 -8.25
C ASP A 70 12.34 10.21 -7.76
N ASP A 71 12.80 10.30 -6.50
CA ASP A 71 13.45 11.51 -5.99
C ASP A 71 14.93 11.53 -6.43
N PRO A 72 15.34 12.44 -7.34
CA PRO A 72 16.72 12.49 -7.84
C PRO A 72 17.73 12.98 -6.78
N LYS A 73 17.27 13.47 -5.63
CA LYS A 73 18.13 14.12 -4.62
C LYS A 73 18.80 13.14 -3.65
N ASP A 74 18.29 11.92 -3.53
CA ASP A 74 18.83 10.90 -2.61
C ASP A 74 18.86 9.51 -3.25
N PRO A 75 19.91 9.19 -4.02
CA PRO A 75 20.10 7.87 -4.63
C PRO A 75 20.11 6.73 -3.60
N ALA A 76 20.64 6.98 -2.40
CA ALA A 76 20.66 5.96 -1.36
C ALA A 76 19.25 5.67 -0.82
N ALA A 77 18.34 6.65 -0.82
CA ALA A 77 16.93 6.42 -0.50
C ALA A 77 16.21 5.62 -1.60
N HIS A 78 16.55 5.86 -2.87
CA HIS A 78 16.07 5.04 -3.99
C HIS A 78 16.47 3.58 -3.80
N ASP A 79 17.75 3.28 -3.53
CA ASP A 79 18.23 1.91 -3.33
C ASP A 79 17.53 1.22 -2.16
N ARG A 80 17.34 1.94 -1.05
CA ARG A 80 16.56 1.43 0.10
C ARG A 80 15.11 1.15 -0.26
N ALA A 81 14.49 1.99 -1.10
CA ALA A 81 13.13 1.79 -1.58
C ALA A 81 13.04 0.53 -2.46
N VAL A 82 13.95 0.37 -3.43
CA VAL A 82 14.06 -0.82 -4.28
C VAL A 82 14.21 -2.08 -3.42
N ALA A 83 15.16 -2.09 -2.47
CA ALA A 83 15.37 -3.22 -1.59
C ALA A 83 14.12 -3.56 -0.75
N ALA A 84 13.39 -2.54 -0.27
CA ALA A 84 12.15 -2.74 0.47
C ALA A 84 11.03 -3.33 -0.41
N PHE A 85 10.90 -2.86 -1.65
CA PHE A 85 9.93 -3.41 -2.61
C PHE A 85 10.26 -4.86 -2.98
N GLU A 86 11.52 -5.16 -3.27
CA GLU A 86 11.96 -6.54 -3.58
C GLU A 86 11.77 -7.49 -2.41
N ALA A 87 12.07 -7.05 -1.19
CA ALA A 87 11.81 -7.85 0.01
C ALA A 87 10.31 -8.15 0.17
N LEU A 88 9.44 -7.16 -0.07
CA LEU A 88 8.00 -7.34 0.00
C LEU A 88 7.46 -8.24 -1.12
N ALA A 89 7.93 -8.04 -2.35
CA ALA A 89 7.65 -8.86 -3.52
C ALA A 89 8.03 -10.33 -3.28
N GLY A 90 9.24 -10.57 -2.76
CA GLY A 90 9.70 -11.91 -2.37
C GLY A 90 8.80 -12.58 -1.33
N ARG A 91 8.32 -11.83 -0.33
CA ARG A 91 7.35 -12.35 0.65
C ARG A 91 6.01 -12.72 0.01
N VAL A 92 5.50 -11.91 -0.93
CA VAL A 92 4.26 -12.19 -1.66
C VAL A 92 4.42 -13.42 -2.56
N ARG A 93 5.55 -13.53 -3.26
CA ARG A 93 5.91 -14.65 -4.15
C ARG A 93 5.97 -15.97 -3.39
N ASN A 94 6.65 -15.96 -2.24
CA ASN A 94 6.86 -17.16 -1.41
C ASN A 94 5.64 -17.53 -0.55
N ALA A 95 4.66 -16.64 -0.38
CA ALA A 95 3.47 -16.93 0.39
C ALA A 95 2.63 -18.04 -0.27
N ARG A 96 2.35 -19.11 0.47
CA ARG A 96 1.35 -20.12 0.08
C ARG A 96 -0.07 -19.60 0.36
N ALA A 97 -0.49 -18.60 -0.43
CA ALA A 97 -1.78 -17.94 -0.31
C ALA A 97 -2.36 -17.60 -1.68
N ASP A 98 -3.69 -17.64 -1.76
CA ASP A 98 -4.49 -17.30 -2.94
C ASP A 98 -4.65 -15.78 -3.08
N PHE A 99 -4.74 -15.08 -1.95
CA PHE A 99 -4.86 -13.62 -1.91
C PHE A 99 -3.76 -13.03 -1.04
N CYS A 100 -3.07 -12.00 -1.55
CA CYS A 100 -2.07 -11.25 -0.80
C CYS A 100 -2.56 -9.80 -0.67
N LEU A 101 -2.76 -9.30 0.54
CA LEU A 101 -3.21 -7.92 0.77
C LEU A 101 -2.04 -7.03 1.21
N LEU A 102 -1.79 -5.96 0.46
CA LEU A 102 -0.92 -4.85 0.85
C LEU A 102 -1.80 -3.63 1.12
N SER A 103 -1.94 -3.25 2.39
CA SER A 103 -2.85 -2.17 2.81
C SER A 103 -2.08 -0.99 3.38
N THR A 104 -2.17 0.16 2.73
CA THR A 104 -1.68 1.44 3.25
C THR A 104 -2.41 2.61 2.62
N GLU A 105 -3.13 3.34 3.46
CA GLU A 105 -3.89 4.53 3.08
C GLU A 105 -3.02 5.74 2.77
N THR A 106 -1.73 5.66 3.11
CA THR A 106 -0.77 6.74 2.88
C THR A 106 -0.31 6.81 1.42
N ILE A 107 -0.66 5.81 0.59
CA ILE A 107 -0.49 5.86 -0.86
C ILE A 107 -1.38 6.94 -1.51
N GLU A 108 -2.41 7.45 -0.83
CA GLU A 108 -3.24 8.57 -1.33
C GLU A 108 -2.44 9.79 -1.77
N SER A 109 -1.21 9.98 -1.26
CA SER A 109 -0.32 11.10 -1.61
C SER A 109 0.79 10.74 -2.59
N VAL A 110 0.80 9.52 -3.14
CA VAL A 110 1.80 9.06 -4.12
C VAL A 110 1.29 9.40 -5.51
N ASP A 111 2.19 9.85 -6.38
CA ASP A 111 1.89 10.07 -7.79
C ASP A 111 1.48 8.73 -8.45
N PRO A 112 0.32 8.64 -9.11
CA PRO A 112 -0.13 7.43 -9.80
C PRO A 112 0.90 6.86 -10.79
N ALA A 113 1.68 7.69 -11.47
CA ALA A 113 2.70 7.24 -12.40
C ALA A 113 3.86 6.53 -11.68
N VAL A 114 4.30 7.08 -10.53
CA VAL A 114 5.31 6.44 -9.67
C VAL A 114 4.78 5.13 -9.11
N PHE A 115 3.52 5.12 -8.63
CA PHE A 115 2.88 3.91 -8.14
C PHE A 115 2.82 2.82 -9.23
N HIS A 116 2.38 3.17 -10.43
CA HIS A 116 2.33 2.27 -11.57
C HIS A 116 3.71 1.72 -11.92
N LYS A 117 4.73 2.57 -12.00
CA LYS A 117 6.12 2.18 -12.28
C LYS A 117 6.62 1.15 -11.28
N VAL A 118 6.54 1.45 -9.98
CA VAL A 118 6.93 0.53 -8.90
C VAL A 118 6.16 -0.79 -8.98
N LEU A 119 4.85 -0.73 -9.24
CA LEU A 119 4.01 -1.92 -9.36
C LEU A 119 4.49 -2.81 -10.51
N THR A 120 4.68 -2.24 -11.70
CA THR A 120 5.13 -2.98 -12.88
C THR A 120 6.55 -3.53 -12.72
N THR A 121 7.45 -2.78 -12.08
CA THR A 121 8.86 -3.17 -11.95
C THR A 121 9.07 -4.25 -10.89
N HIS A 122 8.45 -4.12 -9.71
CA HIS A 122 8.77 -4.98 -8.56
C HIS A 122 7.70 -6.04 -8.27
N PHE A 123 6.48 -5.86 -8.76
CA PHE A 123 5.35 -6.74 -8.49
C PHE A 123 4.72 -7.33 -9.75
N GLY A 124 5.24 -7.03 -10.95
CA GLY A 124 4.67 -7.50 -12.21
C GLY A 124 4.63 -9.02 -12.37
N ASP A 125 5.54 -9.75 -11.72
CA ASP A 125 5.70 -11.20 -11.84
C ASP A 125 5.30 -11.97 -10.56
N VAL A 126 4.87 -11.28 -9.49
CA VAL A 126 4.65 -11.93 -8.19
C VAL A 126 3.28 -12.60 -8.04
N ALA A 127 2.32 -12.21 -8.88
CA ALA A 127 0.93 -12.65 -8.84
C ALA A 127 0.36 -12.73 -10.26
N ASP A 128 -0.67 -13.55 -10.44
CA ASP A 128 -1.31 -13.73 -11.77
C ASP A 128 -2.29 -12.58 -12.06
N GLU A 129 -2.74 -11.91 -11.00
CA GLU A 129 -3.65 -10.78 -11.07
C GLU A 129 -3.25 -9.74 -10.01
N VAL A 130 -3.28 -8.46 -10.40
CA VAL A 130 -3.16 -7.34 -9.46
C VAL A 130 -4.48 -6.58 -9.42
N ARG A 131 -5.00 -6.34 -8.22
CA ARG A 131 -6.18 -5.50 -7.99
C ARG A 131 -5.80 -4.30 -7.14
N ILE A 132 -6.30 -3.13 -7.52
CA ILE A 132 -6.16 -1.89 -6.76
C ILE A 132 -7.54 -1.52 -6.24
N VAL A 133 -7.68 -1.41 -4.92
CA VAL A 133 -8.93 -1.10 -4.23
C VAL A 133 -8.75 0.20 -3.45
N GLY A 134 -9.54 1.20 -3.79
CA GLY A 134 -9.65 2.46 -3.05
C GLY A 134 -11.05 2.63 -2.50
N TYR A 135 -11.17 3.00 -1.23
CA TYR A 135 -12.40 3.46 -0.63
C TYR A 135 -12.43 4.99 -0.64
N VAL A 136 -13.57 5.57 -0.99
CA VAL A 136 -13.81 7.00 -0.89
C VAL A 136 -14.86 7.27 0.19
N ARG A 137 -14.69 8.36 0.92
CA ARG A 137 -15.65 8.83 1.93
C ARG A 137 -16.24 10.16 1.45
N PRO A 138 -17.52 10.46 1.71
CA PRO A 138 -18.08 11.77 1.39
C PRO A 138 -17.22 12.92 1.94
N HIS A 139 -16.99 13.93 1.11
CA HIS A 139 -16.05 15.04 1.37
C HIS A 139 -16.24 15.68 2.76
N ALA A 140 -17.49 16.02 3.12
CA ALA A 140 -17.79 16.65 4.40
C ALA A 140 -17.39 15.77 5.61
N ALA A 141 -17.72 14.47 5.55
CA ALA A 141 -17.41 13.53 6.61
C ALA A 141 -15.89 13.24 6.70
N ARG A 142 -15.21 13.18 5.55
CA ARG A 142 -13.76 13.05 5.45
C ARG A 142 -13.05 14.28 6.02
N PHE A 143 -13.52 15.47 5.69
CA PHE A 143 -13.01 16.75 6.17
C PHE A 143 -13.07 16.85 7.69
N LEU A 144 -14.27 16.67 8.27
CA LEU A 144 -14.48 16.74 9.71
C LEU A 144 -13.63 15.71 10.46
N SER A 145 -13.57 14.47 9.96
CA SER A 145 -12.75 13.42 10.56
C SER A 145 -11.25 13.74 10.52
N SER A 146 -10.79 14.44 9.48
CA SER A 146 -9.39 14.86 9.35
C SER A 146 -9.07 16.05 10.26
N PHE A 147 -9.99 17.01 10.41
CA PHE A 147 -9.87 18.11 11.36
C PHE A 147 -9.80 17.60 12.81
N ALA A 148 -10.71 16.69 13.18
CA ALA A 148 -10.74 16.08 14.52
C ALA A 148 -9.45 15.29 14.82
N GLU A 149 -8.93 14.52 13.86
CA GLU A 149 -7.63 13.85 14.02
C GLU A 149 -6.51 14.87 14.27
N ARG A 150 -6.41 15.91 13.46
CA ARG A 150 -5.34 16.91 13.60
C ARG A 150 -5.43 17.68 14.91
N THR A 151 -6.64 17.95 15.39
CA THR A 151 -6.90 18.52 16.71
C THR A 151 -6.40 17.59 17.80
N LYS A 152 -6.75 16.30 17.75
CA LYS A 152 -6.28 15.26 18.67
C LYS A 152 -4.75 15.14 18.69
N LEU A 153 -4.12 15.24 17.52
CA LEU A 153 -2.66 15.19 17.37
C LEU A 153 -1.97 16.50 17.80
N GLY A 154 -2.72 17.53 18.19
CA GLY A 154 -2.19 18.80 18.63
C GLY A 154 -1.50 19.61 17.53
N ILE A 155 -1.92 19.45 16.26
CA ILE A 155 -1.29 20.15 15.13
C ILE A 155 -1.46 21.67 15.32
N PRO A 156 -0.37 22.46 15.49
CA PRO A 156 -0.47 23.85 15.90
C PRO A 156 -1.32 24.72 14.97
N ALA A 157 -1.24 24.48 13.66
CA ALA A 157 -2.04 25.20 12.66
C ALA A 157 -3.55 24.98 12.81
N VAL A 158 -3.97 23.81 13.31
CA VAL A 158 -5.38 23.50 13.56
C VAL A 158 -5.82 24.03 14.92
N LEU A 159 -4.97 23.92 15.95
CA LEU A 159 -5.29 24.41 17.29
C LEU A 159 -5.42 25.94 17.37
N LYS A 160 -4.64 26.67 16.59
CA LYS A 160 -4.69 28.14 16.51
C LYS A 160 -5.69 28.64 15.46
N GLY A 161 -6.23 27.73 14.64
CA GLY A 161 -7.09 28.06 13.51
C GLY A 161 -8.56 27.76 13.77
N SER A 162 -9.36 27.91 12.72
CA SER A 162 -10.77 27.52 12.67
C SER A 162 -11.00 26.38 11.67
N LEU A 163 -12.22 25.83 11.68
CA LEU A 163 -12.66 24.90 10.65
C LEU A 163 -12.56 25.53 9.25
N ASP A 164 -12.90 26.81 9.10
CA ASP A 164 -12.81 27.53 7.82
C ASP A 164 -11.37 27.65 7.31
N SER A 165 -10.43 28.02 8.19
CA SER A 165 -9.01 28.11 7.82
C SER A 165 -8.44 26.75 7.38
N TYR A 166 -8.91 25.66 7.99
CA TYR A 166 -8.55 24.31 7.59
C TYR A 166 -9.21 23.93 6.24
N PHE A 167 -10.45 24.35 6.00
CA PHE A 167 -11.12 24.14 4.71
C PHE A 167 -10.37 24.82 3.57
N ASP A 168 -9.99 26.08 3.74
CA ASP A 168 -9.23 26.83 2.73
C ASP A 168 -7.89 26.15 2.42
N GLN A 169 -7.18 25.68 3.45
CA GLN A 169 -5.93 24.91 3.27
C GLN A 169 -6.15 23.63 2.46
N VAL A 170 -7.14 22.82 2.86
CA VAL A 170 -7.45 21.54 2.17
C VAL A 170 -7.87 21.78 0.72
N ARG A 171 -8.62 22.85 0.46
CA ARG A 171 -9.05 23.25 -0.89
C ARG A 171 -7.84 23.63 -1.75
N ALA A 172 -6.93 24.46 -1.21
CA ALA A 172 -5.69 24.85 -1.90
C ALA A 172 -4.82 23.62 -2.22
N ASP A 173 -4.71 22.68 -1.27
CA ASP A 173 -3.97 21.43 -1.42
C ASP A 173 -4.65 20.41 -2.34
N ARG A 174 -5.88 20.69 -2.82
CA ARG A 174 -6.72 19.78 -3.62
C ARG A 174 -6.90 18.40 -2.99
N ARG A 175 -6.76 18.30 -1.66
CA ARG A 175 -6.56 17.03 -0.94
C ARG A 175 -7.73 16.06 -1.03
N PHE A 176 -8.95 16.54 -1.30
CA PHE A 176 -10.14 15.70 -1.42
C PHE A 176 -10.65 15.58 -2.86
N LEU A 177 -9.89 16.04 -3.87
CA LEU A 177 -10.24 15.83 -5.27
C LEU A 177 -9.81 14.42 -5.69
N TYR A 178 -10.71 13.44 -5.55
CA TYR A 178 -10.41 12.03 -5.77
C TYR A 178 -10.17 11.66 -7.23
N LEU A 179 -10.99 12.20 -8.14
CA LEU A 179 -11.08 11.74 -9.53
C LEU A 179 -9.73 11.73 -10.29
N PRO A 180 -8.87 12.76 -10.19
CA PRO A 180 -7.58 12.74 -10.89
C PRO A 180 -6.65 11.59 -10.49
N ARG A 181 -6.77 11.05 -9.27
CA ARG A 181 -5.92 9.95 -8.77
C ARG A 181 -6.38 8.56 -9.24
N PHE A 182 -7.64 8.43 -9.65
CA PHE A 182 -8.23 7.15 -10.05
C PHE A 182 -8.35 6.96 -11.57
N ARG A 183 -7.68 7.82 -12.35
CA ARG A 183 -7.65 7.75 -13.81
C ARG A 183 -6.38 7.07 -14.30
#